data_AF-A0A0D0D655-F1
#
_entry.id   AF-A0A0D0D655-F1
#
_cell.length_a   1.000
_cell.length_b   1.000
_cell.length_c   1.000
_cell.angle_alpha   90.00
_cell.angle_beta   90.00
_cell.angle_gamma   90.00
#
_symmetry.space_group_name_H-M   'P 1'
#
loop_
_entity.id
_entity.type
_entity.pdbx_description
1 polymer ?
#
loop_
_entity_poly.entity_id
_entity_poly.type
_entity_poly.pdbx_seq_one_letter_code
_entity_poly.pdbx_strand_id
1 'polypeptide(L)'
;MTGCPKPETRKRQIHLEQQEEALADVVKTHQEEQQKPEKERRSLHTICHEVKEKWRKNKGYCGVIVSRDTVCQRLEGGRSCHQFNMETNAWLTKEEEEQTVTFCLDLAA
;
A
#
# COMPACT_ATOMS: atom_id res chain seq x y z
N MET A 1 14.93 21.48 -17.31
CA MET A 1 15.00 21.53 -15.84
C MET A 1 15.01 20.10 -15.33
N THR A 2 16.16 19.62 -14.87
CA THR A 2 16.33 18.30 -14.26
C THR A 2 15.65 18.31 -12.88
N GLY A 3 14.63 17.50 -12.68
CA GLY A 3 13.86 17.48 -11.44
C GLY A 3 14.73 17.12 -10.23
N CYS A 4 14.62 17.90 -9.16
CA CYS A 4 15.32 17.61 -7.91
C CYS A 4 14.98 16.19 -7.42
N PRO A 5 15.98 15.41 -6.96
CA PRO A 5 15.73 14.11 -6.36
C PRO A 5 14.74 14.22 -5.20
N LYS A 6 13.74 13.32 -5.16
CA LYS A 6 12.79 13.29 -4.04
C LYS A 6 13.54 13.10 -2.71
N PRO A 7 13.14 13.82 -1.63
CA PRO A 7 13.64 13.55 -0.29
C PRO A 7 13.44 12.09 0.12
N GLU A 8 14.33 11.56 0.95
CA GLU A 8 14.25 10.16 1.37
C GLU A 8 12.93 9.81 2.06
N THR A 9 12.41 10.72 2.90
CA THR A 9 11.13 10.56 3.59
C THR A 9 10.00 10.32 2.60
N ARG A 10 9.95 11.11 1.52
CA ARG A 10 8.93 10.98 0.47
C ARG A 10 9.07 9.65 -0.28
N LYS A 11 10.30 9.18 -0.52
CA LYS A 11 10.53 7.85 -1.12
C LYS A 11 10.03 6.72 -0.21
N ARG A 12 10.26 6.81 1.10
CA ARG A 12 9.77 5.84 2.09
C ARG A 12 8.24 5.83 2.16
N GLN A 13 7.61 7.00 2.16
CA GLN A 13 6.15 7.11 2.15
C GLN A 13 5.55 6.44 0.90
N ILE A 14 6.06 6.76 -0.29
CA ILE A 14 5.63 6.11 -1.54
C ILE A 14 5.80 4.59 -1.47
N HIS A 15 6.92 4.11 -0.91
CA HIS A 15 7.13 2.67 -0.76
C HIS A 15 6.06 2.03 0.15
N LEU A 16 5.75 2.65 1.30
CA LEU A 16 4.74 2.16 2.23
C LEU A 16 3.35 2.16 1.58
N GLU A 17 2.97 3.22 0.87
CA GLU A 17 1.71 3.29 0.15
C GLU A 17 1.57 2.16 -0.88
N GLN A 18 2.62 1.92 -1.68
CA GLN A 18 2.65 0.83 -2.66
C GLN A 18 2.59 -0.55 -1.99
N GLN A 19 3.25 -0.70 -0.85
CA GLN A 19 3.23 -1.93 -0.07
C GLN A 19 1.82 -2.22 0.47
N GLU A 20 1.14 -1.22 1.00
CA GLU A 20 -0.24 -1.34 1.50
C GLU A 20 -1.23 -1.62 0.37
N GLU A 21 -1.08 -0.94 -0.77
CA GLU A 21 -1.92 -1.16 -1.96
C GLU A 21 -1.76 -2.59 -2.50
N ALA A 22 -0.54 -3.14 -2.50
CA ALA A 22 -0.31 -4.51 -2.91
C ALA A 22 -0.92 -5.54 -1.94
N LEU A 23 -0.86 -5.30 -0.64
CA LEU A 23 -1.52 -6.16 0.35
C LEU A 23 -3.04 -6.10 0.21
N ALA A 24 -3.61 -4.92 -0.06
CA ALA A 24 -5.03 -4.76 -0.34
C ALA A 24 -5.46 -5.53 -1.60
N ASP A 25 -4.64 -5.49 -2.66
CA ASP A 25 -4.85 -6.29 -3.88
C ASP A 25 -4.94 -7.80 -3.55
N VAL A 26 -4.02 -8.31 -2.73
CA VAL A 26 -4.03 -9.74 -2.31
C VAL A 26 -5.31 -10.08 -1.54
N VAL A 27 -5.66 -9.26 -0.56
CA VAL A 27 -6.87 -9.47 0.26
C VAL A 27 -8.11 -9.50 -0.62
N LYS A 28 -8.23 -8.55 -1.55
CA LYS A 28 -9.34 -8.49 -2.51
C LYS A 28 -9.39 -9.74 -3.39
N THR A 29 -8.27 -10.13 -4.00
CA THR A 29 -8.21 -11.34 -4.84
C THR A 29 -8.56 -12.60 -4.05
N HIS A 30 -8.12 -12.70 -2.78
CA HIS A 30 -8.49 -13.81 -1.92
C HIS A 30 -9.99 -13.84 -1.61
N GLN A 31 -10.61 -12.69 -1.30
CA GLN A 31 -12.05 -12.61 -1.06
C GLN A 31 -12.86 -13.00 -2.30
N GLU A 32 -12.43 -12.58 -3.50
CA GLU A 32 -13.03 -12.99 -4.78
C GLU A 32 -12.88 -14.49 -5.03
N GLU A 33 -11.72 -15.07 -4.74
CA GLU A 33 -11.48 -16.53 -4.83
C GLU A 33 -12.36 -17.32 -3.86
N GLN A 34 -12.64 -16.80 -2.66
CA GLN A 34 -13.53 -17.47 -1.70
C GLN A 34 -14.98 -17.57 -2.19
N GLN A 35 -15.39 -16.81 -3.20
CA GLN A 35 -16.72 -16.95 -3.82
C GLN A 35 -16.84 -18.18 -4.73
N LYS A 36 -15.70 -18.77 -5.14
CA LYS A 36 -15.67 -19.94 -6.03
C LYS A 36 -15.97 -21.22 -5.25
N PRO A 37 -16.40 -22.30 -5.92
CA PRO A 37 -16.49 -23.61 -5.27
C PRO A 37 -15.10 -24.08 -4.82
N GLU A 38 -15.02 -24.77 -3.68
CA GLU A 38 -13.78 -25.15 -3.01
C GLU A 38 -12.77 -25.86 -3.91
N LYS A 39 -13.25 -26.72 -4.83
CA LYS A 39 -12.44 -27.47 -5.79
C LYS A 39 -11.71 -26.59 -6.81
N GLU A 40 -12.18 -25.36 -7.02
CA GLU A 40 -11.62 -24.39 -7.97
C GLU A 40 -10.86 -23.26 -7.28
N ARG A 41 -10.88 -23.22 -5.93
CA ARG A 41 -10.24 -22.16 -5.16
C ARG A 41 -8.72 -22.28 -5.24
N ARG A 42 -8.07 -21.15 -5.50
CA ARG A 42 -6.61 -21.06 -5.36
C ARG A 42 -6.22 -20.96 -3.89
N SER A 43 -5.06 -21.52 -3.57
CA SER A 43 -4.47 -21.34 -2.25
C SER A 43 -4.04 -19.89 -2.03
N LEU A 44 -4.06 -19.42 -0.78
CA LEU A 44 -3.57 -18.08 -0.42
C LEU A 44 -2.12 -17.87 -0.88
N HIS A 45 -1.29 -18.91 -0.81
CA HIS A 45 0.11 -18.84 -1.26
C HIS A 45 0.21 -18.56 -2.77
N THR A 46 -0.62 -19.22 -3.58
CA THR A 46 -0.71 -18.99 -5.02
C THR A 46 -1.11 -17.54 -5.30
N ILE A 47 -2.13 -17.03 -4.60
CA ILE A 47 -2.62 -15.66 -4.77
C ILE A 47 -1.53 -14.64 -4.39
N CYS A 48 -0.86 -14.82 -3.26
CA CYS A 48 0.25 -13.96 -2.85
C CYS A 48 1.36 -13.92 -3.90
N HIS A 49 1.72 -15.06 -4.48
CA HIS A 49 2.74 -15.16 -5.51
C HIS A 49 2.32 -14.44 -6.81
N GLU A 50 1.10 -14.68 -7.28
CA GLU A 50 0.54 -14.05 -8.48
C GLU A 50 0.47 -12.52 -8.34
N VAL A 51 0.01 -12.01 -7.20
CA VAL A 51 -0.04 -10.57 -6.97
C VAL A 51 1.36 -9.98 -6.90
N LYS A 52 2.32 -10.64 -6.22
CA LYS A 52 3.71 -10.19 -6.20
C LYS A 52 4.30 -10.10 -7.62
N GLU A 53 4.04 -11.10 -8.47
CA GLU A 53 4.47 -11.05 -9.87
C GLU A 53 3.78 -9.93 -10.67
N LYS A 54 2.46 -9.76 -10.50
CA LYS A 54 1.69 -8.68 -11.13
C LYS A 54 2.28 -7.32 -10.80
N TRP A 55 2.63 -7.09 -9.53
CA TRP A 55 3.22 -5.83 -9.07
C TRP A 55 4.63 -5.61 -9.62
N ARG A 56 5.43 -6.67 -9.69
CA ARG A 56 6.74 -6.63 -10.34
C ARG A 56 6.65 -6.30 -11.82
N LYS A 57 5.73 -6.92 -12.55
CA LYS A 57 5.58 -6.80 -14.02
C LYS A 57 4.89 -5.50 -14.43
N ASN A 58 3.77 -5.15 -13.79
CA ASN A 58 2.89 -4.07 -14.25
C ASN A 58 3.23 -2.71 -13.62
N LYS A 59 3.59 -2.68 -12.33
CA LYS A 59 3.95 -1.42 -11.64
C LYS A 59 5.45 -1.14 -11.66
N GLY A 60 6.26 -2.06 -12.17
CA GLY A 60 7.73 -1.96 -12.18
C GLY A 60 8.35 -1.95 -10.78
N TYR A 61 7.58 -2.30 -9.75
CA TYR A 61 8.01 -2.21 -8.36
C TYR A 61 8.43 -3.59 -7.83
N CYS A 62 9.75 -3.80 -7.69
CA CYS A 62 10.31 -5.06 -7.19
C CYS A 62 10.34 -5.14 -5.65
N GLY A 63 10.04 -4.06 -4.94
CA GLY A 63 10.21 -3.97 -3.49
C GLY A 63 9.03 -4.44 -2.64
N VAL A 64 7.93 -4.90 -3.25
CA VAL A 64 6.76 -5.35 -2.47
C VAL A 64 7.05 -6.70 -1.79
N ILE A 65 6.80 -6.77 -0.49
CA ILE A 65 6.88 -8.00 0.29
C ILE A 65 5.47 -8.46 0.65
N VAL A 66 4.97 -9.50 -0.01
CA VAL A 66 3.69 -10.13 0.34
C VAL A 66 3.97 -11.37 1.19
N SER A 67 3.82 -11.25 2.51
CA SER A 67 3.93 -12.39 3.43
C SER A 67 2.54 -12.96 3.72
N ARG A 68 2.45 -14.28 3.90
CA ARG A 68 1.19 -14.94 4.27
C ARG A 68 0.65 -14.42 5.59
N ASP A 69 1.50 -14.29 6.60
CA ASP A 69 1.09 -13.91 7.95
C ASP A 69 0.54 -12.48 7.99
N THR A 70 1.18 -11.55 7.28
CA THR A 70 0.68 -10.19 7.13
C THR A 70 -0.69 -10.16 6.45
N VAL A 71 -0.90 -10.99 5.42
CA VAL A 71 -2.18 -11.06 4.71
C VAL A 71 -3.27 -11.70 5.59
N CYS A 72 -2.96 -12.76 6.34
CA CYS A 72 -3.89 -13.33 7.32
C CYS A 72 -4.32 -12.28 8.35
N GLN A 73 -3.36 -11.54 8.91
CA GLN A 73 -3.67 -10.45 9.84
C GLN A 73 -4.58 -9.39 9.21
N ARG A 74 -4.40 -9.07 7.91
CA ARG A 74 -5.29 -8.14 7.19
C ARG A 74 -6.69 -8.68 6.99
N LEU A 75 -6.81 -9.97 6.67
CA LEU A 75 -8.11 -10.63 6.50
C LEU A 75 -8.92 -10.64 7.81
N GLU A 76 -8.24 -10.70 8.95
CA GLU A 76 -8.85 -10.59 10.29
C GLU A 76 -9.21 -9.15 10.69
N GLY A 77 -8.93 -8.15 9.83
CA GLY A 77 -9.21 -6.74 10.09
C GLY A 77 -8.06 -5.97 10.75
N GLY A 78 -6.86 -6.56 10.80
CA GLY A 78 -5.66 -5.92 11.34
C GLY A 78 -5.17 -4.72 10.49
N ARG A 79 -4.61 -3.73 11.18
CA ARG A 79 -4.09 -2.49 10.59
C ARG A 79 -2.57 -2.50 10.50
N SER A 80 -1.98 -1.77 9.55
CA SER A 80 -0.54 -1.50 9.57
C SER A 80 -0.23 -0.47 10.64
N CYS A 81 1.02 -0.45 11.09
CA CYS A 81 1.54 0.68 11.83
C CYS A 81 1.34 2.01 11.08
N HIS A 82 1.46 2.00 9.74
CA HIS A 82 1.23 3.20 8.93
C HIS A 82 -0.24 3.67 9.01
N GLN A 83 -1.21 2.78 8.78
CA GLN A 83 -2.64 3.09 8.92
C GLN A 83 -2.98 3.55 10.34
N PHE A 84 -2.51 2.82 11.36
CA PHE A 84 -2.73 3.18 12.75
C PHE A 84 -2.17 4.57 13.08
N ASN A 85 -0.95 4.87 12.63
CA ASN A 85 -0.33 6.16 12.84
C ASN A 85 -1.07 7.28 12.10
N MET A 86 -1.53 7.03 10.87
CA MET A 86 -2.31 8.02 10.12
C MET A 86 -3.65 8.33 10.78
N GLU A 87 -4.29 7.33 11.40
CA GLU A 87 -5.58 7.52 12.07
C GLU A 87 -5.46 8.10 13.48
N THR A 88 -4.40 7.74 14.22
CA THR A 88 -4.31 7.99 15.67
C THR A 88 -3.26 9.03 16.04
N ASN A 89 -2.14 9.05 15.32
CA ASN A 89 -0.92 9.78 15.71
C ASN A 89 -0.55 10.89 14.71
N ALA A 90 -1.33 11.08 13.65
CA ALA A 90 -1.07 12.12 12.67
C ALA A 90 -1.30 13.50 13.30
N TRP A 91 -0.30 14.38 13.17
CA TRP A 91 -0.40 15.75 13.68
C TRP A 91 -1.28 16.63 12.79
N LEU A 92 -1.38 16.27 11.51
CA LEU A 92 -2.21 16.92 10.51
C LEU A 92 -2.98 15.84 9.77
N THR A 93 -4.23 16.13 9.44
CA THR A 93 -4.98 15.37 8.44
C THR A 93 -4.34 15.56 7.06
N LYS A 94 -4.63 14.64 6.13
CA LYS A 94 -4.12 14.73 4.76
C LYS A 94 -4.55 16.05 4.08
N GLU A 95 -5.75 16.53 4.39
CA GLU A 95 -6.29 17.76 3.85
C GLU A 95 -5.57 19.00 4.42
N GLU A 96 -5.29 19.02 5.73
CA GLU A 96 -4.49 20.07 6.36
C GLU A 96 -3.03 20.07 5.87
N GLU A 97 -2.47 18.89 5.59
CA GLU A 97 -1.13 18.77 4.97
C GLU A 97 -1.12 19.42 3.58
N GLU A 98 -2.10 19.10 2.72
CA GLU A 98 -2.21 19.68 1.38
C GLU A 98 -2.43 21.21 1.43
N GLN A 99 -3.24 21.70 2.37
CA GLN A 99 -3.44 23.14 2.59
C GLN A 99 -2.15 23.83 3.04
N THR A 100 -1.40 23.22 3.96
CA THR A 100 -0.13 23.78 4.46
C THR A 100 0.91 23.84 3.34
N VAL A 101 1.01 22.80 2.52
CA VAL A 101 1.91 22.78 1.36
C VAL A 101 1.53 23.87 0.36
N THR A 102 0.24 24.01 0.05
CA THR A 102 -0.26 25.04 -0.88
C THR A 102 0.06 26.44 -0.37
N PHE A 103 -0.23 26.72 0.91
CA PHE A 103 0.08 28.00 1.55
C PHE A 103 1.59 28.33 1.50
N CYS A 104 2.45 27.35 1.76
CA CYS A 104 3.91 27.54 1.68
C CYS A 104 4.38 27.85 0.25
N LEU A 105 3.75 27.24 -0.76
CA LEU A 105 4.07 27.50 -2.17
C LEU A 105 3.61 28.89 -2.59
N ASP A 106 2.43 29.32 -2.15
CA ASP A 106 1.89 30.67 -2.42
C ASP A 106 2.76 31.76 -1.78
N LEU A 107 3.30 31.52 -0.57
CA LEU A 107 4.24 32.45 0.08
C LEU A 107 5.61 32.54 -0.60
N ALA A 108 6.00 31.52 -1.36
CA ALA A 108 7.30 31.46 -2.03
C ALA A 108 7.28 32.05 -3.45
N ALA A 109 6.11 32.43 -3.96
CA ALA A 109 5.89 33.06 -5.27
C ALA A 109 6.10 34.58 -5.21
#